data_AF-A0A1F9H9T9-F1
#
_entry.id   AF-A0A1F9H9T9-F1
#
_cell.length_a   1.000
_cell.length_b   1.000
_cell.length_c   1.000
_cell.angle_alpha   90.00
_cell.angle_beta   90.00
_cell.angle_gamma   90.00
#
_symmetry.space_group_name_H-M   'P 1'
#
loop_
_entity.id
_entity.type
_entity.pdbx_description
1 polymer ?
#
loop_
_entity_poly.entity_id
_entity_poly.type
_entity_poly.pdbx_seq_one_letter_code
_entity_poly.pdbx_strand_id
1 'polypeptide(L)'
;MDLKIEMIAPHEIGGPLYKIKKSELTKNLFQSIETLGILVPLIGVKKDGKIFIVDGYCRLQAALKLQLSLVPLFFISDTEQGLLKKYLELHHAGKKSHPIEVLNLMLLMKEMSLSYKECNDFLATMGVFGVEAQNYLRFSQDEIEKLIVFLDSLHLNQNKVFEILDYLHDIGKRDHIFLEDLIKIIPAYSGEQKGESVRQFLKGKRYPQFLLKEKEFLKNLSLLPANKNLTIRLPDHFESGTLELKAQLSHPDDLLKLKELLSHSQWTHLFEIVK
;
A
#
# COMPACT_ATOMS: atom_id res chain seq x y z
N MET A 1 45.88 -9.23 8.10
CA MET A 1 45.21 -9.08 9.40
C MET A 1 44.23 -10.23 9.48
N ASP A 2 44.56 -11.29 10.23
CA ASP A 2 43.74 -12.49 10.31
C ASP A 2 42.50 -12.21 11.18
N LEU A 3 41.38 -11.96 10.52
CA LEU A 3 40.09 -11.78 11.18
C LEU A 3 39.56 -13.15 11.62
N LYS A 4 39.61 -13.44 12.91
CA LYS A 4 38.90 -14.58 13.49
C LYS A 4 37.39 -14.31 13.40
N ILE A 5 36.69 -15.15 12.63
CA ILE A 5 35.23 -15.18 12.60
C ILE A 5 34.78 -16.03 13.79
N GLU A 6 34.28 -15.39 14.84
CA GLU A 6 33.59 -16.10 15.93
C GLU A 6 32.13 -16.32 15.54
N MET A 7 31.70 -17.58 15.50
CA MET A 7 30.28 -17.89 15.34
C MET A 7 29.57 -17.67 16.67
N ILE A 8 28.84 -16.57 16.75
CA ILE A 8 27.94 -16.31 17.87
C ILE A 8 26.54 -16.80 17.48
N ALA A 9 25.95 -17.60 18.35
CA ALA A 9 24.63 -18.15 18.11
C ALA A 9 23.56 -17.02 18.20
N PRO A 10 22.47 -17.08 17.40
CA PRO A 10 21.50 -15.98 17.28
C PRO A 10 20.88 -15.49 18.59
N HIS A 11 20.93 -16.30 19.66
CA HIS A 11 20.36 -15.99 20.97
C HIS A 11 21.24 -15.05 21.83
N GLU A 12 22.47 -14.77 21.43
CA GLU A 12 23.38 -13.88 22.17
C GLU A 12 23.27 -12.40 21.72
N ILE A 13 22.50 -12.12 20.67
CA ILE A 13 22.19 -10.77 20.20
C ILE A 13 20.77 -10.47 20.68
N GLY A 14 20.62 -9.65 21.74
CA GLY A 14 19.38 -9.40 22.47
C GLY A 14 18.25 -8.74 21.65
N GLY A 15 17.67 -9.48 20.72
CA GLY A 15 16.47 -9.15 19.94
C GLY A 15 15.44 -10.28 19.97
N PRO A 16 14.23 -10.07 19.41
CA PRO A 16 13.17 -11.07 19.38
C PRO A 16 13.66 -12.37 18.71
N LEU A 17 13.49 -13.48 19.42
CA LEU A 17 13.95 -14.81 19.01
C LEU A 17 13.14 -15.30 17.80
N TYR A 18 13.64 -15.10 16.60
CA TYR A 18 13.12 -15.79 15.42
C TYR A 18 13.61 -17.23 15.42
N LYS A 19 12.66 -18.19 15.45
CA LYS A 19 12.96 -19.61 15.29
C LYS A 19 13.41 -19.84 13.85
N ILE A 20 14.72 -19.80 13.62
CA ILE A 20 15.32 -20.24 12.36
C ILE A 20 14.93 -21.70 12.18
N LYS A 21 14.03 -22.00 11.22
CA LYS A 21 13.87 -23.38 10.75
C LYS A 21 15.27 -23.83 10.33
N LYS A 22 15.76 -24.93 10.90
CA LYS A 22 17.01 -25.57 10.50
C LYS A 22 16.89 -25.91 9.01
N SER A 23 17.24 -24.96 8.15
CA SER A 23 17.08 -25.12 6.71
C SER A 23 18.18 -26.06 6.29
N GLU A 24 17.82 -27.28 5.92
CA GLU A 24 18.77 -28.20 5.32
C GLU A 24 19.42 -27.52 4.11
N LEU A 25 20.75 -27.53 4.09
CA LEU A 25 21.49 -27.03 2.94
C LEU A 25 21.13 -27.90 1.74
N THR A 26 20.51 -27.29 0.73
CA THR A 26 20.10 -28.02 -0.47
C THR A 26 21.33 -28.34 -1.32
N LYS A 27 21.34 -29.51 -1.97
CA LYS A 27 22.39 -29.88 -2.93
C LYS A 27 22.58 -28.81 -4.02
N ASN A 28 21.48 -28.16 -4.42
CA ASN A 28 21.48 -27.10 -5.42
C ASN A 28 22.30 -25.87 -4.98
N LEU A 29 22.25 -25.49 -3.69
CA LEU A 29 23.03 -24.36 -3.19
C LEU A 29 24.53 -24.63 -3.22
N PHE A 30 24.95 -25.85 -2.84
CA PHE A 30 26.36 -26.27 -2.92
C PHE A 30 26.87 -26.20 -4.34
N GLN A 31 26.17 -26.87 -5.26
CA GLN A 31 26.58 -26.93 -6.66
C GLN A 31 26.64 -25.53 -7.29
N SER A 32 25.69 -24.66 -6.95
CA SER A 32 25.71 -23.26 -7.39
C SER A 32 26.92 -22.50 -6.87
N ILE A 33 27.25 -22.62 -5.58
CA ILE A 33 28.39 -21.90 -4.98
C ILE A 33 29.72 -22.47 -5.47
N GLU A 34 29.83 -23.78 -5.66
CA GLU A 34 31.01 -24.43 -6.22
C GLU A 34 31.27 -23.99 -7.66
N THR A 35 30.21 -23.88 -8.47
CA THR A 35 30.33 -23.53 -9.90
C THR A 35 30.48 -22.03 -10.13
N LEU A 36 29.71 -21.20 -9.42
CA LEU A 36 29.56 -19.77 -9.71
C LEU A 36 30.12 -18.87 -8.60
N GLY A 37 30.51 -19.43 -7.46
CA GLY A 37 30.79 -18.67 -6.24
C GLY A 37 29.52 -18.13 -5.57
N ILE A 38 29.71 -17.29 -4.55
CA ILE A 38 28.61 -16.57 -3.90
C ILE A 38 28.34 -15.29 -4.69
N LEU A 39 27.26 -15.28 -5.48
CA LEU A 39 26.88 -14.12 -6.29
C LEU A 39 26.21 -13.00 -5.49
N VAL A 40 25.49 -13.36 -4.42
CA VAL A 40 24.82 -12.41 -3.53
C VAL A 40 25.58 -12.39 -2.20
N PRO A 41 26.23 -11.26 -1.85
CA PRO A 41 27.05 -11.15 -0.65
C PRO A 41 26.30 -11.58 0.62
N LEU A 42 27.06 -12.10 1.59
CA LEU A 42 26.61 -12.21 2.97
C LEU A 42 26.33 -10.81 3.51
N ILE A 43 25.46 -10.71 4.50
CA ILE A 43 25.18 -9.46 5.18
C ILE A 43 25.72 -9.58 6.60
N GLY A 44 26.55 -8.64 7.01
CA GLY A 44 27.04 -8.59 8.38
C GLY A 44 27.09 -7.19 8.96
N VAL A 45 27.19 -7.12 10.27
CA VAL A 45 27.38 -5.88 11.04
C VAL A 45 28.70 -5.99 11.78
N LYS A 46 29.44 -4.89 11.86
CA LYS A 46 30.64 -4.84 12.69
C LYS A 46 30.23 -4.29 14.06
N LYS A 47 30.63 -4.96 15.14
CA LYS A 47 30.38 -4.45 16.50
C LYS A 47 31.54 -4.86 17.39
N ASP A 48 32.15 -3.88 18.05
CA ASP A 48 33.30 -4.09 18.95
C ASP A 48 34.45 -4.85 18.28
N GLY A 49 34.72 -4.55 17.01
CA GLY A 49 35.76 -5.21 16.21
C GLY A 49 35.41 -6.62 15.72
N LYS A 50 34.27 -7.18 16.12
CA LYS A 50 33.75 -8.47 15.66
C LYS A 50 32.78 -8.31 14.49
N ILE A 51 32.64 -9.36 13.69
CA ILE A 51 31.73 -9.42 12.55
C ILE A 51 30.58 -10.36 12.89
N PHE A 52 29.35 -9.86 12.82
CA PHE A 52 28.13 -10.63 13.04
C PHE A 52 27.39 -10.81 11.73
N ILE A 53 27.03 -12.04 11.35
CA ILE A 53 26.29 -12.31 10.13
C ILE A 53 24.79 -12.17 10.42
N VAL A 54 24.13 -11.26 9.70
CA VAL A 54 22.69 -10.97 9.81
C VAL A 54 21.89 -11.78 8.78
N ASP A 55 22.42 -11.94 7.57
CA ASP A 55 21.80 -12.76 6.51
C ASP A 55 22.86 -13.52 5.68
N GLY A 56 22.42 -14.62 5.06
CA GLY A 56 23.26 -15.47 4.23
C GLY A 56 23.89 -16.64 4.99
N TYR A 57 23.37 -17.01 6.17
CA TYR A 57 23.93 -18.11 6.97
C TYR A 57 24.12 -19.41 6.18
N CYS A 58 23.16 -19.79 5.34
CA CYS A 58 23.27 -20.97 4.49
C CYS A 58 24.42 -20.87 3.46
N ARG A 59 24.64 -19.68 2.90
CA ARG A 59 25.76 -19.42 1.96
C ARG A 59 27.10 -19.52 2.69
N LEU A 60 27.20 -18.98 3.90
CA LEU A 60 28.41 -19.10 4.72
C LEU A 60 28.71 -20.57 5.08
N GLN A 61 27.70 -21.32 5.52
CA GLN A 61 27.85 -22.74 5.84
C GLN A 61 28.27 -23.58 4.62
N ALA A 62 27.72 -23.29 3.45
CA ALA A 62 28.13 -23.93 2.20
C ALA A 62 29.58 -23.59 1.84
N ALA A 63 29.98 -22.32 1.95
CA ALA A 63 31.34 -21.86 1.69
C ALA A 63 32.38 -22.52 2.61
N LEU A 64 32.07 -22.64 3.91
CA LEU A 64 32.94 -23.32 4.88
C LEU A 64 33.16 -24.79 4.50
N LYS A 65 32.09 -25.48 4.09
CA LYS A 65 32.16 -26.88 3.65
C LYS A 65 32.91 -27.07 2.33
N LEU A 66 32.80 -26.11 1.41
CA LEU A 66 33.58 -26.05 0.17
C LEU A 66 35.01 -25.55 0.38
N GLN A 67 35.40 -25.24 1.62
CA GLN A 67 36.73 -24.74 1.97
C GLN A 67 37.12 -23.47 1.19
N LEU A 68 36.14 -22.60 0.90
CA LEU A 68 36.42 -21.32 0.27
C LEU A 68 37.24 -20.44 1.22
N SER A 69 38.32 -19.85 0.71
CA SER A 69 39.21 -18.98 1.49
C SER A 69 38.63 -17.59 1.74
N LEU A 70 37.71 -17.14 0.88
CA LEU A 70 37.08 -15.82 0.94
C LEU A 70 35.60 -15.93 0.59
N VAL A 71 34.79 -15.11 1.26
CA VAL A 71 33.36 -14.94 0.97
C VAL A 71 33.06 -13.45 0.82
N PRO A 72 32.23 -13.04 -0.16
CA PRO A 72 31.81 -11.66 -0.27
C PRO A 72 30.90 -11.32 0.90
N LEU A 73 31.27 -10.30 1.66
CA LEU A 73 30.52 -9.79 2.81
C LEU A 73 30.21 -8.32 2.57
N PHE A 74 28.95 -7.96 2.72
CA PHE A 74 28.47 -6.59 2.74
C PHE A 74 28.25 -6.17 4.19
N PHE A 75 28.98 -5.15 4.64
CA PHE A 75 28.77 -4.56 5.95
C PHE A 75 27.60 -3.61 5.91
N ILE A 76 26.61 -3.85 6.78
CA ILE A 76 25.66 -2.80 7.13
C ILE A 76 26.28 -1.98 8.25
N SER A 77 26.21 -0.66 8.13
CA SER A 77 26.78 0.26 9.11
C SER A 77 26.25 -0.01 10.51
N ASP A 78 27.06 0.30 11.51
CA ASP A 78 26.83 0.03 12.93
C ASP A 78 25.69 0.86 13.55
N THR A 79 24.89 1.55 12.74
CA THR A 79 23.71 2.32 13.16
C THR A 79 22.43 1.61 12.75
N GLU A 80 21.43 1.60 13.63
CA GLU A 80 20.10 1.03 13.36
C GLU A 80 19.47 1.62 12.09
N GLN A 81 19.72 2.92 11.83
CA GLN A 81 19.28 3.61 10.62
C GLN A 81 19.86 3.01 9.34
N GLY A 82 21.17 2.69 9.35
CA GLY A 82 21.79 2.09 8.19
C GLY A 82 21.33 0.65 7.95
N LEU A 83 21.03 -0.09 9.03
CA LEU A 83 20.36 -1.39 8.97
C LEU A 83 19.00 -1.30 8.29
N LEU A 84 18.18 -0.37 8.74
CA LEU A 84 16.86 -0.14 8.14
C LEU A 84 17.00 0.26 6.66
N LYS A 85 17.93 1.14 6.35
CA LYS A 85 18.11 1.63 4.97
C LYS A 85 18.49 0.50 4.06
N LYS A 86 19.41 -0.36 4.51
CA LYS A 86 19.86 -1.47 3.69
C LYS A 86 18.79 -2.55 3.53
N TYR A 87 18.04 -2.83 4.59
CA TYR A 87 16.87 -3.70 4.52
C TYR A 87 15.90 -3.21 3.44
N LEU A 88 15.58 -1.91 3.44
CA LEU A 88 14.66 -1.34 2.46
C LEU A 88 15.22 -1.39 1.03
N GLU A 89 16.49 -1.06 0.84
CA GLU A 89 17.15 -1.19 -0.45
C GLU A 89 17.09 -2.64 -0.98
N LEU A 90 17.28 -3.64 -0.13
CA LEU A 90 17.30 -5.04 -0.56
C LEU A 90 15.91 -5.61 -0.83
N HIS A 91 14.92 -5.25 -0.02
CA HIS A 91 13.58 -5.82 -0.09
C HIS A 91 12.63 -5.05 -1.01
N HIS A 92 12.85 -3.73 -1.17
CA HIS A 92 11.92 -2.84 -1.87
C HIS A 92 12.52 -2.19 -3.13
N ALA A 93 13.81 -2.41 -3.46
CA ALA A 93 14.36 -1.91 -4.72
C ALA A 93 13.55 -2.43 -5.91
N GLY A 94 12.95 -1.49 -6.65
CA GLY A 94 12.19 -1.75 -7.86
C GLY A 94 10.77 -2.29 -7.65
N LYS A 95 10.23 -2.30 -6.42
CA LYS A 95 8.86 -2.73 -6.14
C LYS A 95 8.06 -1.63 -5.44
N LYS A 96 6.85 -1.38 -5.92
CA LYS A 96 5.91 -0.50 -5.21
C LYS A 96 5.40 -1.22 -3.97
N SER A 97 5.73 -0.68 -2.81
CA SER A 97 5.39 -1.27 -1.51
C SER A 97 3.90 -1.13 -1.21
N HIS A 98 3.34 -2.09 -0.47
CA HIS A 98 1.94 -1.99 -0.06
C HIS A 98 1.77 -0.88 0.99
N PRO A 99 0.69 -0.07 0.98
CA PRO A 99 0.52 1.03 1.93
C PRO A 99 0.60 0.63 3.41
N ILE A 100 0.12 -0.57 3.75
CA ILE A 100 0.24 -1.09 5.13
C ILE A 100 1.71 -1.37 5.50
N GLU A 101 2.53 -1.84 4.56
CA GLU A 101 3.98 -2.02 4.80
C GLU A 101 4.66 -0.67 5.02
N VAL A 102 4.27 0.34 4.24
CA VAL A 102 4.76 1.71 4.40
C VAL A 102 4.37 2.27 5.77
N LEU A 103 3.13 2.07 6.23
CA LEU A 103 2.68 2.47 7.57
C LEU A 103 3.45 1.75 8.69
N ASN A 104 3.66 0.43 8.58
CA ASN A 104 4.48 -0.31 9.54
C ASN A 104 5.91 0.22 9.62
N LEU A 105 6.50 0.53 8.46
CA LEU A 105 7.81 1.14 8.42
C LEU A 105 7.79 2.54 9.09
N MET A 106 6.76 3.33 8.82
CA MET A 106 6.61 4.65 9.44
C MET A 106 6.54 4.58 10.97
N LEU A 107 5.97 3.52 11.56
CA LEU A 107 6.04 3.30 13.02
C LEU A 107 7.48 3.12 13.48
N LEU A 108 8.21 2.19 12.86
CA LEU A 108 9.61 1.94 13.19
C LEU A 108 10.45 3.22 13.08
N MET A 109 10.24 4.01 12.04
CA MET A 109 10.94 5.27 11.82
C MET A 109 10.61 6.33 12.89
N LYS A 110 9.36 6.37 13.39
CA LYS A 110 8.98 7.24 14.50
C LYS A 110 9.57 6.76 15.83
N GLU A 111 9.60 5.45 16.09
CA GLU A 111 10.25 4.86 17.27
C GLU A 111 11.75 5.20 17.31
N MET A 112 12.41 5.15 16.15
CA MET A 112 13.80 5.54 15.96
C MET A 112 14.02 7.07 16.01
N SER A 113 12.96 7.86 16.24
CA SER A 113 13.02 9.32 16.32
C SER A 113 13.65 9.98 15.08
N LEU A 114 13.41 9.41 13.90
CA LEU A 114 13.97 9.95 12.66
C LEU A 114 13.39 11.33 12.33
N SER A 115 14.24 12.20 11.80
CA SER A 115 13.80 13.48 11.27
C SER A 115 12.90 13.32 10.06
N TYR A 116 12.06 14.32 9.80
CA TYR A 116 11.19 14.34 8.62
C TYR A 116 11.95 14.14 7.30
N LYS A 117 13.18 14.66 7.19
CA LYS A 117 14.03 14.51 6.02
C LYS A 117 14.46 13.05 5.85
N GLU A 118 15.00 12.44 6.91
CA GLU A 118 15.36 11.02 6.89
C GLU A 118 14.15 10.18 6.50
N CYS A 119 12.96 10.51 7.04
CA CYS A 119 11.77 9.77 6.69
C CYS A 119 11.41 9.80 5.20
N ASN A 120 11.53 10.95 4.57
CA ASN A 120 11.32 11.05 3.12
C ASN A 120 12.38 10.27 2.33
N ASP A 121 13.65 10.31 2.75
CA ASP A 121 14.72 9.56 2.08
C ASP A 121 14.46 8.04 2.13
N PHE A 122 13.91 7.55 3.25
CA PHE A 122 13.48 6.16 3.40
C PHE A 122 12.29 5.80 2.51
N LEU A 123 11.24 6.62 2.51
CA LEU A 123 10.07 6.41 1.64
C LEU A 123 10.45 6.44 0.15
N ALA A 124 11.34 7.34 -0.24
CA ALA A 124 11.89 7.41 -1.60
C ALA A 124 12.57 6.10 -2.01
N THR A 125 13.27 5.44 -1.07
CA THR A 125 13.90 4.12 -1.31
C THR A 125 12.86 3.03 -1.59
N MET A 126 11.63 3.18 -1.10
CA MET A 126 10.49 2.28 -1.34
C MET A 126 9.68 2.63 -2.60
N GLY A 127 10.12 3.62 -3.37
CA GLY A 127 9.37 4.12 -4.53
C GLY A 127 8.20 5.04 -4.16
N VAL A 128 8.13 5.54 -2.93
CA VAL A 128 7.08 6.44 -2.45
C VAL A 128 7.60 7.88 -2.45
N PHE A 129 7.03 8.74 -3.30
CA PHE A 129 7.56 10.09 -3.53
C PHE A 129 6.48 11.17 -3.45
N GLY A 130 6.91 12.43 -3.22
CA GLY A 130 6.07 13.61 -3.37
C GLY A 130 4.82 13.59 -2.48
N VAL A 131 3.65 13.77 -3.09
CA VAL A 131 2.35 13.81 -2.39
C VAL A 131 2.05 12.49 -1.70
N GLU A 132 2.46 11.36 -2.29
CA GLU A 132 2.24 10.03 -1.70
C GLU A 132 2.99 9.89 -0.36
N ALA A 133 4.24 10.37 -0.29
CA ALA A 133 5.01 10.36 0.95
C ALA A 133 4.38 11.27 2.03
N GLN A 134 3.91 12.45 1.62
CA GLN A 134 3.23 13.39 2.53
C GLN A 134 1.95 12.80 3.13
N ASN A 135 1.24 11.95 2.37
CA ASN A 135 0.05 11.27 2.86
C ASN A 135 0.33 10.35 4.06
N TYR A 136 1.53 9.79 4.17
CA TYR A 136 1.92 8.98 5.33
C TYR A 136 2.46 9.80 6.49
N LEU A 137 3.27 10.82 6.17
CA LEU A 137 4.00 11.60 7.18
C LEU A 137 3.09 12.47 8.06
N ARG A 138 1.86 12.75 7.62
CA ARG A 138 0.88 13.57 8.34
C ARG A 138 0.26 12.89 9.57
N PHE A 139 0.35 11.57 9.69
CA PHE A 139 -0.23 10.84 10.82
C PHE A 139 0.76 10.73 11.98
N SER A 140 0.25 10.84 13.21
CA SER A 140 0.98 10.54 14.44
C SER A 140 1.21 9.03 14.59
N GLN A 141 2.07 8.63 15.54
CA GLN A 141 2.36 7.21 15.78
C GLN A 141 1.09 6.43 16.19
N ASP A 142 0.34 6.95 17.17
CA ASP A 142 -0.93 6.35 17.64
C ASP A 142 -1.97 6.24 16.51
N GLU A 143 -2.04 7.23 15.62
CA GLU A 143 -2.92 7.17 14.45
C GLU A 143 -2.48 6.08 13.46
N ILE A 144 -1.18 5.93 13.21
CA ILE A 144 -0.66 4.92 12.28
C ILE A 144 -0.99 3.51 12.79
N GLU A 145 -0.84 3.24 14.09
CA GLU A 145 -1.19 1.94 14.68
C GLU A 145 -2.67 1.61 14.44
N LYS A 146 -3.55 2.59 14.68
CA LYS A 146 -5.00 2.47 14.43
C LYS A 146 -5.31 2.27 12.95
N LEU A 147 -4.62 2.99 12.06
CA LEU A 147 -4.76 2.85 10.60
C LEU A 147 -4.37 1.46 10.13
N ILE A 148 -3.26 0.89 10.62
CA ILE A 148 -2.82 -0.45 10.22
C ILE A 148 -3.90 -1.48 10.54
N VAL A 149 -4.39 -1.50 11.78
CA VAL A 149 -5.44 -2.43 12.22
C VAL A 149 -6.72 -2.23 11.40
N PHE A 150 -7.12 -0.97 11.21
CA PHE A 150 -8.32 -0.64 10.44
C PHE A 150 -8.22 -1.09 8.98
N LEU A 151 -7.14 -0.72 8.28
CA LEU A 151 -6.95 -0.96 6.85
C LEU A 151 -6.70 -2.44 6.54
N ASP A 152 -5.97 -3.16 7.39
CA ASP A 152 -5.75 -4.60 7.24
C ASP A 152 -7.09 -5.36 7.24
N SER A 153 -8.05 -4.90 8.06
CA SER A 153 -9.39 -5.47 8.14
C SER A 153 -10.28 -5.26 6.90
N LEU A 154 -9.84 -4.45 5.92
CA LEU A 154 -10.61 -4.12 4.72
C LEU A 154 -10.20 -4.93 3.48
N HIS A 155 -9.02 -5.56 3.49
CA HIS A 155 -8.48 -6.36 2.37
C HIS A 155 -8.55 -5.64 1.01
N LEU A 156 -8.15 -4.37 0.99
CA LEU A 156 -8.21 -3.51 -0.20
C LEU A 156 -6.92 -3.55 -1.01
N ASN A 157 -7.03 -3.24 -2.31
CA ASN A 157 -5.84 -3.00 -3.13
C ASN A 157 -5.18 -1.64 -2.79
N GLN A 158 -3.93 -1.46 -3.23
CA GLN A 158 -3.12 -0.29 -2.90
C GLN A 158 -3.82 1.04 -3.20
N ASN A 159 -4.41 1.19 -4.39
CA ASN A 159 -5.07 2.44 -4.81
C ASN A 159 -6.24 2.80 -3.89
N LYS A 160 -7.07 1.81 -3.53
CA LYS A 160 -8.21 2.04 -2.63
C LYS A 160 -7.76 2.39 -1.21
N VAL A 161 -6.65 1.83 -0.74
CA VAL A 161 -6.08 2.21 0.57
C VAL A 161 -5.63 3.67 0.56
N PHE A 162 -4.96 4.13 -0.51
CA PHE A 162 -4.59 5.54 -0.65
C PHE A 162 -5.80 6.48 -0.62
N GLU A 163 -6.86 6.15 -1.38
CA GLU A 163 -8.09 6.95 -1.37
C GLU A 163 -8.69 7.06 0.04
N ILE A 164 -8.72 5.95 0.80
CA ILE A 164 -9.21 5.95 2.18
C ILE A 164 -8.33 6.82 3.08
N LEU A 165 -7.00 6.72 2.98
CA LEU A 165 -6.09 7.55 3.76
C LEU A 165 -6.31 9.05 3.49
N ASP A 166 -6.56 9.42 2.24
CA ASP A 166 -6.91 10.79 1.86
C ASP A 166 -8.26 11.21 2.40
N TYR A 167 -9.26 10.33 2.35
CA TYR A 167 -10.57 10.64 2.89
C TYR A 167 -10.54 10.85 4.40
N LEU A 168 -9.86 9.97 5.14
CA LEU A 168 -9.76 10.07 6.59
C LEU A 168 -9.09 11.37 7.02
N HIS A 169 -7.96 11.72 6.39
CA HIS A 169 -7.25 12.95 6.72
C HIS A 169 -8.07 14.20 6.39
N ASP A 170 -8.65 14.28 5.19
CA ASP A 170 -9.38 15.46 4.76
C ASP A 170 -10.65 15.69 5.59
N ILE A 171 -11.37 14.62 5.92
CA ILE A 171 -12.55 14.70 6.80
C ILE A 171 -12.11 15.13 8.19
N GLY A 172 -11.09 14.50 8.77
CA GLY A 172 -10.58 14.86 10.11
C GLY A 172 -10.15 16.33 10.19
N LYS A 173 -9.45 16.82 9.15
CA LYS A 173 -9.02 18.23 9.07
C LYS A 173 -10.18 19.21 8.88
N ARG A 174 -11.12 18.90 7.97
CA ARG A 174 -12.27 19.78 7.66
C ARG A 174 -13.25 19.86 8.82
N ASP A 175 -13.54 18.74 9.46
CA ASP A 175 -14.59 18.61 10.47
C ASP A 175 -14.03 18.68 11.91
N HIS A 176 -12.71 18.81 12.07
CA HIS A 176 -11.99 18.79 13.36
C HIS A 176 -12.29 17.52 14.18
N ILE A 177 -12.35 16.37 13.51
CA ILE A 177 -12.62 15.05 14.12
C ILE A 177 -11.30 14.27 14.21
N PHE A 178 -11.02 13.71 15.39
CA PHE A 178 -9.87 12.81 15.55
C PHE A 178 -10.07 11.52 14.76
N LEU A 179 -8.97 10.94 14.27
CA LEU A 179 -9.02 9.71 13.46
C LEU A 179 -9.81 8.58 14.14
N GLU A 180 -9.61 8.40 15.45
CA GLU A 180 -10.28 7.34 16.21
C GLU A 180 -11.81 7.50 16.19
N ASP A 181 -12.30 8.72 16.41
CA ASP A 181 -13.73 9.02 16.38
C ASP A 181 -14.28 8.91 14.95
N LEU A 182 -13.47 9.29 13.96
CA LEU A 182 -13.83 9.13 12.56
C LEU A 182 -13.98 7.65 12.17
N ILE A 183 -13.08 6.77 12.62
CA ILE A 183 -13.19 5.32 12.39
C ILE A 183 -14.44 4.75 13.08
N LYS A 184 -14.76 5.21 14.30
CA LYS A 184 -15.94 4.75 15.04
C LYS A 184 -17.28 5.07 14.37
N ILE A 185 -17.37 6.17 13.62
CA ILE A 185 -18.62 6.52 12.91
C ILE A 185 -18.80 5.77 11.58
N ILE A 186 -17.80 5.00 11.13
CA ILE A 186 -17.92 4.17 9.93
C ILE A 186 -18.86 3.00 10.25
N PRO A 187 -19.93 2.79 9.46
CA PRO A 187 -20.84 1.68 9.71
C PRO A 187 -20.12 0.33 9.69
N ALA A 188 -20.56 -0.58 10.56
CA ALA A 188 -20.03 -1.94 10.61
C ALA A 188 -20.51 -2.75 9.39
N TYR A 189 -19.72 -2.72 8.31
CA TYR A 189 -19.96 -3.54 7.13
C TYR A 189 -19.34 -4.94 7.28
N SER A 190 -20.01 -5.95 6.74
CA SER A 190 -19.57 -7.35 6.75
C SER A 190 -19.51 -7.93 5.32
N GLY A 191 -18.69 -8.95 5.12
CA GLY A 191 -18.58 -9.68 3.86
C GLY A 191 -17.55 -9.09 2.89
N GLU A 192 -17.50 -9.65 1.67
CA GLU A 192 -16.47 -9.35 0.65
C GLU A 192 -16.49 -7.90 0.18
N GLN A 193 -17.63 -7.22 0.26
CA GLN A 193 -17.80 -5.83 -0.17
C GLN A 193 -17.46 -4.80 0.91
N LYS A 194 -17.07 -5.24 2.12
CA LYS A 194 -16.79 -4.36 3.27
C LYS A 194 -15.90 -3.17 2.91
N GLY A 195 -14.75 -3.43 2.28
CA GLY A 195 -13.79 -2.38 1.94
C GLY A 195 -14.36 -1.35 0.93
N GLU A 196 -15.16 -1.81 -0.03
CA GLU A 196 -15.82 -0.92 -1.00
C GLU A 196 -16.85 -0.03 -0.30
N SER A 197 -17.70 -0.62 0.56
CA SER A 197 -18.72 0.12 1.31
C SER A 197 -18.11 1.18 2.24
N VAL A 198 -17.02 0.84 2.93
CA VAL A 198 -16.26 1.81 3.74
C VAL A 198 -15.74 2.96 2.88
N ARG A 199 -15.13 2.66 1.73
CA ARG A 199 -14.62 3.69 0.82
C ARG A 199 -15.74 4.62 0.34
N GLN A 200 -16.88 4.09 -0.07
CA GLN A 200 -18.01 4.89 -0.54
C GLN A 200 -18.61 5.75 0.58
N PHE A 201 -18.72 5.21 1.80
CA PHE A 201 -19.15 5.97 2.97
C PHE A 201 -18.23 7.18 3.22
N LEU A 202 -16.91 6.95 3.25
CA LEU A 202 -15.92 8.01 3.44
C LEU A 202 -15.92 9.00 2.27
N LYS A 203 -16.08 8.55 1.03
CA LYS A 203 -16.23 9.42 -0.15
C LYS A 203 -17.43 10.36 0.00
N GLY A 204 -18.58 9.83 0.40
CA GLY A 204 -19.79 10.63 0.63
C GLY A 204 -19.64 11.63 1.78
N LYS A 205 -18.86 11.30 2.81
CA LYS A 205 -18.50 12.23 3.89
C LYS A 205 -17.55 13.33 3.41
N ARG A 206 -16.53 13.00 2.59
CA ARG A 206 -15.59 13.99 2.03
C ARG A 206 -16.27 14.94 1.05
N TYR A 207 -17.22 14.45 0.25
CA TYR A 207 -17.88 15.22 -0.79
C TYR A 207 -19.42 15.19 -0.67
N PRO A 208 -19.99 15.85 0.37
CA PRO A 208 -21.44 15.81 0.61
C PRO A 208 -22.25 16.37 -0.57
N GLN A 209 -21.73 17.39 -1.26
CA GLN A 209 -22.38 17.97 -2.42
C GLN A 209 -22.49 16.99 -3.60
N PHE A 210 -21.50 16.12 -3.79
CA PHE A 210 -21.55 15.12 -4.86
C PHE A 210 -22.56 14.02 -4.53
N LEU A 211 -22.70 13.65 -3.25
CA LEU A 211 -23.73 12.71 -2.83
C LEU A 211 -25.14 13.27 -3.06
N LEU A 212 -25.34 14.58 -2.84
CA LEU A 212 -26.61 15.25 -3.14
C LEU A 212 -26.89 15.26 -4.65
N LYS A 213 -25.91 15.69 -5.46
CA LYS A 213 -26.01 15.66 -6.93
C LYS A 213 -26.27 14.25 -7.46
N GLU A 214 -25.61 13.24 -6.89
CA GLU A 214 -25.82 11.83 -7.26
C GLU A 214 -27.24 11.35 -6.94
N LYS A 215 -27.76 11.65 -5.74
CA LYS A 215 -29.14 11.32 -5.39
C LYS A 215 -30.16 12.02 -6.28
N GLU A 216 -29.92 13.30 -6.57
CA GLU A 216 -30.76 14.07 -7.47
C GLU A 216 -30.71 13.51 -8.90
N PHE A 217 -29.51 13.17 -9.38
CA PHE A 217 -29.31 12.54 -10.68
C PHE A 217 -30.06 11.21 -10.79
N LEU A 218 -29.89 10.30 -9.81
CA LEU A 218 -30.57 9.00 -9.79
C LEU A 218 -32.09 9.14 -9.72
N LYS A 219 -32.59 10.12 -8.95
CA LYS A 219 -34.01 10.44 -8.91
C LYS A 219 -34.52 10.85 -10.30
N ASN A 220 -33.84 11.77 -10.97
CA ASN A 220 -34.21 12.23 -12.31
C ASN A 220 -34.04 11.12 -13.38
N LEU A 221 -33.04 10.26 -13.22
CA LEU A 221 -32.80 9.10 -14.05
C LEU A 221 -33.97 8.10 -13.98
N SER A 222 -34.51 7.89 -12.78
CA SER A 222 -35.65 6.98 -12.57
C SER A 222 -36.96 7.44 -13.21
N LEU A 223 -37.05 8.71 -13.61
CA LEU A 223 -38.19 9.27 -14.33
C LEU A 223 -38.12 9.01 -15.84
N LEU A 224 -36.95 8.60 -16.36
CA LEU A 224 -36.84 8.20 -17.75
C LEU A 224 -37.54 6.84 -17.99
N PRO A 225 -38.16 6.64 -19.16
CA PRO A 225 -38.70 5.35 -19.55
C PRO A 225 -37.66 4.24 -19.41
N ALA A 226 -38.01 3.17 -18.69
CA ALA A 226 -37.10 2.06 -18.44
C ALA A 226 -36.66 1.40 -19.76
N ASN A 227 -35.35 1.32 -19.99
CA ASN A 227 -34.77 0.69 -21.17
C ASN A 227 -33.63 -0.25 -20.76
N LYS A 228 -33.86 -1.56 -20.84
CA LYS A 228 -32.88 -2.60 -20.46
C LYS A 228 -31.62 -2.59 -21.34
N ASN A 229 -31.71 -2.00 -22.52
CA ASN A 229 -30.61 -1.93 -23.48
C ASN A 229 -29.77 -0.66 -23.30
N LEU A 230 -30.15 0.25 -22.39
CA LEU A 230 -29.41 1.47 -22.11
C LEU A 230 -28.76 1.41 -20.73
N THR A 231 -27.45 1.58 -20.70
CA THR A 231 -26.69 1.84 -19.48
C THR A 231 -26.24 3.28 -19.49
N ILE A 232 -26.58 4.03 -18.45
CA ILE A 232 -26.15 5.40 -18.25
C ILE A 232 -25.10 5.37 -17.16
N ARG A 233 -23.88 5.82 -17.47
CA ARG A 233 -22.82 5.93 -16.47
C ARG A 233 -22.96 7.24 -15.73
N LEU A 234 -22.85 7.17 -14.41
CA LEU A 234 -22.74 8.34 -13.55
C LEU A 234 -21.45 9.09 -13.90
N PRO A 235 -21.49 10.42 -14.08
CA PRO A 235 -20.28 11.21 -14.27
C PRO A 235 -19.36 11.09 -13.06
N ASP A 236 -18.07 10.96 -13.31
CA ASP A 236 -17.07 11.04 -12.25
C ASP A 236 -17.09 12.46 -11.67
N HIS A 237 -17.43 12.56 -10.38
CA HIS A 237 -17.45 13.81 -9.60
C HIS A 237 -18.41 14.91 -10.09
N PHE A 238 -19.21 14.70 -11.14
CA PHE A 238 -20.12 15.71 -11.70
C PHE A 238 -19.42 17.00 -12.15
N GLU A 239 -18.15 16.92 -12.59
CA GLU A 239 -17.36 18.08 -13.04
C GLU A 239 -17.21 18.13 -14.57
N SER A 240 -17.42 17.02 -15.29
CA SER A 240 -17.10 16.94 -16.71
C SER A 240 -18.09 17.65 -17.63
N GLY A 241 -19.30 17.97 -17.15
CA GLY A 241 -20.39 18.44 -18.01
C GLY A 241 -20.88 17.42 -19.04
N THR A 242 -20.42 16.16 -18.97
CA THR A 242 -20.70 15.11 -19.96
C THR A 242 -21.41 13.91 -19.34
N LEU A 243 -22.29 13.30 -20.12
CA LEU A 243 -22.98 12.06 -19.78
C LEU A 243 -22.60 10.96 -20.77
N GLU A 244 -22.14 9.82 -20.25
CA GLU A 244 -21.83 8.65 -21.07
C GLU A 244 -23.03 7.70 -21.14
N LEU A 245 -23.47 7.44 -22.37
CA LEU A 245 -24.59 6.60 -22.72
C LEU A 245 -24.07 5.39 -23.48
N LYS A 246 -24.33 4.19 -22.97
CA LYS A 246 -24.01 2.93 -23.65
C LYS A 246 -25.30 2.19 -24.00
N ALA A 247 -25.59 2.06 -25.28
CA ALA A 247 -26.75 1.33 -25.78
C ALA A 247 -26.32 0.05 -26.51
N GLN A 248 -27.06 -1.05 -26.31
CA GLN A 248 -26.90 -2.29 -27.08
C GLN A 248 -28.12 -2.48 -27.99
N LEU A 249 -27.90 -2.50 -29.30
CA LEU A 249 -28.97 -2.58 -30.29
C LEU A 249 -28.87 -3.93 -31.00
N SER A 250 -29.97 -4.69 -31.03
CA SER A 250 -30.03 -5.99 -31.70
C SER A 250 -30.97 -5.97 -32.91
N HIS A 251 -31.92 -5.03 -32.93
CA HIS A 251 -32.88 -4.87 -34.02
C HIS A 251 -33.00 -3.39 -34.45
N PRO A 252 -33.38 -3.11 -35.72
CA PRO A 252 -33.60 -1.74 -36.19
C PRO A 252 -34.61 -0.95 -35.34
N ASP A 253 -35.64 -1.60 -34.79
CA ASP A 253 -36.63 -0.94 -33.92
C ASP A 253 -36.02 -0.39 -32.62
N ASP A 254 -34.87 -0.91 -32.18
CA ASP A 254 -34.18 -0.38 -30.99
C ASP A 254 -33.65 1.04 -31.24
N LEU A 255 -33.34 1.40 -32.49
CA LEU A 255 -32.94 2.78 -32.85
C LEU A 255 -34.12 3.74 -32.68
N LEU A 256 -35.34 3.32 -33.04
CA LEU A 256 -36.53 4.15 -32.88
C LEU A 256 -36.83 4.38 -31.39
N LYS A 257 -36.76 3.31 -30.58
CA LYS A 257 -36.92 3.40 -29.12
C LYS A 257 -35.85 4.27 -28.46
N LEU A 258 -34.60 4.15 -28.90
CA LEU A 258 -33.51 5.00 -28.40
C LEU A 258 -33.74 6.46 -28.78
N LYS A 259 -34.17 6.74 -30.01
CA LYS A 259 -34.50 8.11 -30.46
C LYS A 259 -35.63 8.71 -29.63
N GLU A 260 -36.69 7.95 -29.38
CA GLU A 260 -37.82 8.38 -28.53
C GLU A 260 -37.34 8.69 -27.11
N LEU A 261 -36.54 7.79 -26.53
CA LEU A 261 -35.96 7.97 -25.20
C LEU A 261 -35.08 9.22 -25.13
N LEU A 262 -34.17 9.42 -26.09
CA LEU A 262 -33.28 10.59 -26.15
C LEU A 262 -34.01 11.91 -26.38
N SER A 263 -35.27 11.86 -26.84
CA SER A 263 -36.12 13.05 -27.03
C SER A 263 -36.88 13.45 -25.76
N HIS A 264 -36.76 12.70 -24.66
CA HIS A 264 -37.46 12.96 -23.42
C HIS A 264 -36.94 14.23 -22.72
N SER A 265 -37.83 15.13 -22.27
CA SER A 265 -37.45 16.43 -21.67
C SER A 265 -36.57 16.30 -20.41
N GLN A 266 -36.70 15.18 -19.70
CA GLN A 266 -35.91 14.86 -18.51
C GLN A 266 -34.39 14.87 -18.74
N TRP A 267 -33.92 14.68 -19.98
CA TRP A 267 -32.50 14.81 -20.32
C TRP A 267 -31.96 16.20 -20.01
N THR A 268 -32.75 17.26 -20.21
CA THR A 268 -32.34 18.63 -19.90
C THR A 268 -32.00 18.79 -18.42
N HIS A 269 -32.83 18.25 -17.53
CA HIS A 269 -32.56 18.28 -16.09
C HIS A 269 -31.34 17.43 -15.70
N LEU A 270 -31.14 16.28 -16.36
CA LEU A 270 -29.93 15.49 -16.14
C LEU A 270 -28.68 16.29 -16.53
N PHE A 271 -28.68 16.99 -17.67
CA PHE A 271 -27.57 17.84 -18.08
C PHE A 271 -27.37 19.06 -17.16
N GLU A 272 -28.43 19.62 -16.58
CA GLU A 272 -28.32 20.71 -15.58
C GLU A 272 -27.59 20.26 -14.30
N ILE A 273 -27.79 19.02 -13.86
CA ILE A 273 -27.15 18.48 -12.65
C ILE A 273 -25.65 18.24 -12.87
N VAL A 274 -25.26 17.81 -14.08
CA VAL A 274 -23.87 17.53 -14.45
C VAL A 274 -23.08 18.81 -14.82
N LYS A 275 -23.77 19.94 -14.97
CA LYS A 275 -23.15 21.26 -15.15
C LYS A 275 -22.63 21.83 -13.82
#